data_AF-A0A7Y4YV50-F1
#
_entry.id   AF-A0A7Y4YV50-F1
#
_cell.length_a   1.000
_cell.length_b   1.000
_cell.length_c   1.000
_cell.angle_alpha   90.00
_cell.angle_beta   90.00
_cell.angle_gamma   90.00
#
_symmetry.space_group_name_H-M   'P 1'
#
loop_
_entity.id
_entity.type
_entity.pdbx_description
1 polymer ?
#
loop_
_entity_poly.entity_id
_entity_poly.type
_entity_poly.pdbx_seq_one_letter_code
_entity_poly.pdbx_strand_id
1 'polypeptide(L)'
;FAMGAMFGGQGRWSLGLFHTVQLSSTVLIAPGVPALDLLDGDALSGGGTPRHSLEFNGGAFHKGFGLFAQGSWNAPTRVRASGAPGSSDLRFGALAKVNLSLFADLGRMPKLTKKAKFFKGSRLALQFENLFDARQKVTDASGSVPLSYQPDYLDPRGRVVGISFRKLF
;
A
#
# COMPACT_ATOMS: atom_id res chain seq x y z
N PHE A 1 -1.89 32.45 -35.31
CA PHE A 1 -3.11 31.63 -35.32
C PHE A 1 -2.73 30.16 -35.42
N ALA A 2 -2.95 29.38 -34.36
CA ALA A 2 -3.12 27.93 -34.43
C ALA A 2 -4.10 27.55 -33.32
N MET A 3 -5.26 27.05 -33.75
CA MET A 3 -6.42 26.74 -32.93
C MET A 3 -6.09 25.76 -31.81
N GLY A 4 -6.75 25.98 -30.68
CA GLY A 4 -6.73 25.09 -29.54
C GLY A 4 -7.11 23.67 -29.92
N ALA A 5 -6.31 22.71 -29.45
CA ALA A 5 -6.79 21.37 -29.22
C ALA A 5 -7.86 21.45 -28.12
N MET A 6 -9.12 21.54 -28.53
CA MET A 6 -10.24 21.14 -27.69
C MET A 6 -10.02 19.66 -27.32
N PHE A 7 -9.37 19.40 -26.19
CA PHE A 7 -9.34 18.09 -25.57
C PHE A 7 -10.74 17.77 -25.03
N GLY A 8 -11.63 17.39 -25.95
CA GLY A 8 -12.97 16.93 -25.66
C GLY A 8 -12.91 15.62 -24.88
N GLY A 9 -13.54 15.59 -23.71
CA GLY A 9 -14.25 14.44 -23.12
C GLY A 9 -13.56 13.07 -22.96
N GLN A 10 -12.32 12.88 -23.42
CA GLN A 10 -11.69 11.57 -23.49
C GLN A 10 -11.20 11.18 -22.09
N GLY A 11 -11.63 10.01 -21.63
CA GLY A 11 -11.14 9.47 -20.37
C GLY A 11 -9.63 9.27 -20.43
N ARG A 12 -8.95 9.48 -19.32
CA ARG A 12 -7.51 9.23 -19.18
C ARG A 12 -7.33 8.16 -18.14
N TRP A 13 -6.44 7.20 -18.40
CA TRP A 13 -6.12 6.15 -17.44
C TRP A 13 -4.61 5.89 -17.46
N SER A 14 -4.11 5.34 -16.37
CA SER A 14 -2.75 4.85 -16.22
C SER A 14 -2.74 3.61 -15.34
N LEU A 15 -1.77 2.72 -15.59
CA LEU A 15 -1.51 1.54 -14.78
C LEU A 15 0.00 1.28 -14.78
N GLY A 16 0.52 0.97 -13.60
CA GLY A 16 1.87 0.50 -13.36
C GLY A 16 1.81 -0.72 -12.45
N LEU A 17 2.64 -1.71 -12.77
CA LEU A 17 2.87 -2.91 -11.96
C LEU A 17 4.37 -3.19 -11.97
N PHE A 18 4.93 -3.35 -10.78
CA PHE A 18 6.34 -3.62 -10.57
C PHE A 18 6.46 -4.93 -9.81
N HIS A 19 7.33 -5.82 -10.27
CA HIS A 19 7.71 -7.05 -9.59
C HIS A 19 9.19 -7.00 -9.27
N THR A 20 9.52 -7.10 -7.99
CA THR A 20 10.88 -7.16 -7.50
C THR A 20 11.18 -8.57 -7.03
N VAL A 21 12.32 -9.10 -7.48
CA VAL A 21 12.86 -10.39 -7.05
C VAL A 21 14.23 -10.17 -6.47
N GLN A 22 14.40 -10.44 -5.18
CA GLN A 22 15.71 -10.46 -4.54
C GLN A 22 16.34 -11.84 -4.68
N LEU A 23 17.53 -11.87 -5.30
CA LEU A 23 18.29 -13.11 -5.49
C LEU A 23 19.27 -13.36 -4.34
N SER A 24 19.81 -12.29 -3.77
CA SER A 24 20.73 -12.31 -2.63
C SER A 24 20.50 -11.08 -1.76
N SER A 25 20.56 -11.24 -0.44
CA SER A 25 20.52 -10.14 0.52
C SER A 25 21.39 -10.53 1.72
N THR A 26 22.67 -10.20 1.65
CA THR A 26 23.64 -10.53 2.70
C THR A 26 24.21 -9.29 3.37
N VAL A 27 24.41 -9.37 4.68
CA VAL A 27 24.96 -8.26 5.48
C VAL A 27 26.07 -8.76 6.39
N LEU A 28 27.25 -8.12 6.30
CA LEU A 28 28.35 -8.36 7.23
C LEU A 28 28.29 -7.32 8.36
N ILE A 29 28.10 -7.79 9.59
CA ILE A 29 27.93 -6.92 10.76
C ILE A 29 29.25 -6.61 11.49
N ALA A 30 30.27 -7.44 11.32
CA ALA A 30 31.62 -7.21 11.85
C ALA A 30 32.67 -7.97 11.02
N PRO A 31 33.94 -7.51 10.99
CA PRO A 31 35.02 -8.30 10.43
C PRO A 31 35.18 -9.64 11.16
N GLY A 32 35.36 -10.73 10.41
CA GLY A 32 35.67 -12.05 10.96
C GLY A 32 34.47 -12.89 11.43
N VAL A 33 33.23 -12.40 11.33
CA VAL A 33 32.02 -13.21 11.56
C VAL A 33 31.35 -13.61 10.24
N PRO A 34 30.55 -14.70 10.20
CA PRO A 34 29.75 -15.04 9.04
C PRO A 34 28.83 -13.88 8.61
N ALA A 35 28.67 -13.69 7.31
CA ALA A 35 27.67 -12.77 6.79
C ALA A 35 26.27 -13.33 7.05
N LEU A 36 25.34 -12.45 7.42
CA LEU A 36 23.93 -12.78 7.63
C LEU A 36 23.24 -12.89 6.27
N ASP A 37 22.46 -13.95 6.04
CA ASP A 37 21.60 -14.12 4.88
C ASP A 37 20.14 -13.79 5.22
N LEU A 38 19.72 -12.59 4.84
CA LEU A 38 18.40 -12.06 5.16
C LEU A 38 17.27 -12.74 4.39
N LEU A 39 17.55 -13.31 3.21
CA LEU A 39 16.55 -14.08 2.46
C LEU A 39 16.35 -15.47 3.03
N ASP A 40 17.35 -15.97 3.76
CA ASP A 40 17.32 -17.29 4.35
C ASP A 40 16.92 -17.30 5.83
N GLY A 41 16.62 -16.13 6.38
CA GLY A 41 15.96 -15.96 7.66
C GLY A 41 16.83 -15.37 8.75
N ASP A 42 18.06 -14.98 8.46
CA ASP A 42 18.78 -14.10 9.37
C ASP A 42 18.11 -12.72 9.37
N ALA A 43 18.17 -12.01 10.49
CA ALA A 43 17.48 -10.74 10.61
C ALA A 43 18.28 -9.72 11.41
N LEU A 44 18.22 -8.47 10.95
CA LEU A 44 18.76 -7.31 11.65
C LEU A 44 17.72 -6.66 12.58
N SER A 45 16.45 -7.02 12.42
CA SER A 45 15.31 -6.46 13.17
C SER A 45 14.21 -7.51 13.30
N GLY A 46 13.09 -7.18 13.94
CA GLY A 46 11.95 -8.09 14.14
C GLY A 46 11.15 -8.44 12.87
N GLY A 47 11.68 -8.24 11.66
CA GLY A 47 11.00 -8.56 10.40
C GLY A 47 11.93 -9.22 9.39
N GLY A 48 11.39 -10.16 8.60
CA GLY A 48 12.13 -10.86 7.56
C GLY A 48 12.09 -10.16 6.19
N THR A 49 13.08 -10.42 5.34
CA THR A 49 13.20 -9.81 4.01
C THR A 49 12.44 -10.61 2.95
N PRO A 50 11.49 -10.01 2.20
CA PRO A 50 10.72 -10.72 1.20
C PRO A 50 11.53 -10.94 -0.09
N ARG A 51 11.57 -12.20 -0.55
CA ARG A 51 12.19 -12.56 -1.84
C ARG A 51 11.44 -11.99 -3.03
N HIS A 52 10.12 -11.90 -2.93
CA HIS A 52 9.26 -11.33 -3.96
C HIS A 52 8.37 -10.24 -3.37
N SER A 53 8.31 -9.11 -4.06
CA SER A 53 7.36 -8.05 -3.77
C SER A 53 6.73 -7.54 -5.06
N LEU A 54 5.46 -7.16 -4.98
CA LEU A 54 4.72 -6.52 -6.05
C LEU A 54 4.27 -5.14 -5.58
N GLU A 55 4.34 -4.16 -6.47
CA GLU A 55 3.77 -2.83 -6.26
C GLU A 55 2.94 -2.46 -7.46
N PHE A 56 1.76 -1.90 -7.24
CA PHE A 56 0.92 -1.42 -8.32
C PHE A 56 0.40 -0.02 -8.02
N ASN A 57 0.19 0.74 -9.08
CA ASN A 57 -0.45 2.04 -9.03
C ASN A 57 -1.26 2.24 -10.30
N GLY A 58 -2.42 2.84 -10.19
CA GLY A 58 -3.28 3.04 -11.34
C GLY A 58 -4.38 4.04 -11.07
N GLY A 59 -4.91 4.61 -12.12
CA GLY A 59 -6.02 5.53 -12.01
C GLY A 59 -6.76 5.67 -13.32
N ALA A 60 -8.01 6.08 -13.21
CA ALA A 60 -8.84 6.42 -14.36
C ALA A 60 -9.63 7.68 -14.05
N PHE A 61 -9.83 8.51 -15.05
CA PHE A 61 -10.59 9.73 -14.96
C PHE A 61 -11.47 9.89 -16.19
N HIS A 62 -12.77 10.12 -15.97
CA HIS A 62 -13.72 10.37 -17.04
C HIS A 62 -14.82 11.35 -16.59
N LYS A 63 -15.04 12.40 -17.39
CA LYS A 63 -16.16 13.37 -17.21
C LYS A 63 -16.36 13.88 -15.77
N GLY A 64 -15.27 14.16 -15.06
CA GLY A 64 -15.33 14.70 -13.70
C GLY A 64 -15.36 13.64 -12.61
N PHE A 65 -15.46 12.35 -12.93
CA PHE A 65 -15.26 11.27 -11.98
C PHE A 65 -13.88 10.68 -12.17
N GLY A 66 -13.25 10.24 -11.08
CA GLY A 66 -12.05 9.46 -11.19
C GLY A 66 -11.84 8.54 -10.01
N LEU A 67 -10.93 7.60 -10.23
CA LEU A 67 -10.44 6.68 -9.24
C LEU A 67 -8.92 6.64 -9.31
N PHE A 68 -8.30 6.44 -8.17
CA PHE A 68 -6.87 6.17 -8.04
C PHE A 68 -6.70 5.04 -7.03
N ALA A 69 -5.92 4.04 -7.40
CA ALA A 69 -5.60 2.91 -6.56
C ALA A 69 -4.09 2.72 -6.54
N GLN A 70 -3.58 2.34 -5.38
CA GLN A 70 -2.21 1.89 -5.23
C GLN A 70 -2.18 0.74 -4.24
N GLY A 71 -1.21 -0.13 -4.36
CA GLY A 71 -1.05 -1.20 -3.40
C GLY A 71 0.28 -1.91 -3.51
N SER A 72 0.53 -2.74 -2.52
CA SER A 72 1.73 -3.55 -2.41
C SER A 72 1.36 -4.96 -1.99
N TRP A 73 2.18 -5.91 -2.38
CA TRP A 73 2.15 -7.27 -1.89
C TRP A 73 3.56 -7.75 -1.58
N ASN A 74 3.75 -8.37 -0.42
CA ASN A 74 4.99 -9.01 -0.03
C ASN A 74 4.78 -10.50 0.13
N ALA A 75 5.71 -11.29 -0.40
CA ALA A 75 5.74 -12.73 -0.18
C ALA A 75 5.99 -13.08 1.29
N PRO A 76 5.60 -14.30 1.73
CA PRO A 76 5.91 -14.77 3.06
C PRO A 76 7.42 -14.75 3.35
N THR A 77 7.78 -14.45 4.59
CA THR A 77 9.17 -14.44 5.06
C THR A 77 9.32 -15.24 6.34
N ARG A 78 10.56 -15.54 6.70
CA ARG A 78 10.89 -16.21 7.96
C ARG A 78 12.02 -15.46 8.64
N VAL A 79 12.03 -15.49 9.96
CA VAL A 79 13.15 -15.04 10.79
C VAL A 79 13.50 -16.19 11.72
N ARG A 80 14.76 -16.63 11.70
CA ARG A 80 15.26 -17.67 12.59
C ARG A 80 15.53 -17.09 13.97
N ALA A 81 15.33 -17.90 15.00
CA ALA A 81 15.66 -17.55 16.36
C ALA A 81 17.17 -17.27 16.50
N SER A 82 17.53 -16.30 17.34
CA SER A 82 18.93 -16.03 17.67
C SER A 82 19.56 -17.06 18.60
N GLY A 83 18.77 -18.04 19.08
CA GLY A 83 19.19 -19.03 20.09
C GLY A 83 19.15 -18.50 21.52
N ALA A 84 18.78 -17.24 21.74
CA ALA A 84 18.60 -16.68 23.08
C ALA A 84 17.41 -17.36 23.79
N PRO A 85 17.44 -17.51 25.14
CA PRO A 85 16.32 -18.06 25.90
C PRO A 85 15.02 -17.31 25.61
N GLY A 86 13.96 -18.04 25.26
CA GLY A 86 12.66 -17.46 24.91
C GLY A 86 12.52 -16.95 23.46
N SER A 87 13.56 -17.11 22.62
CA SER A 87 13.45 -16.85 21.18
C SER A 87 12.87 -18.06 20.43
N SER A 88 12.11 -17.79 19.37
CA SER A 88 11.54 -18.80 18.49
C SER A 88 11.58 -18.31 17.05
N ASP A 89 11.65 -19.24 16.10
CA ASP A 89 11.49 -18.90 14.69
C ASP A 89 10.14 -18.23 14.45
N LEU A 90 10.13 -17.19 13.62
CA LEU A 90 8.94 -16.45 13.23
C LEU A 90 8.67 -16.62 11.75
N ARG A 91 7.40 -16.84 11.41
CA ARG A 91 6.91 -16.95 10.04
C ARG A 91 5.96 -15.80 9.77
N PHE A 92 6.34 -14.92 8.85
CA PHE A 92 5.52 -13.81 8.40
C PHE A 92 4.76 -14.27 7.16
N GLY A 93 3.43 -14.23 7.21
CA GLY A 93 2.57 -14.58 6.07
C GLY A 93 2.77 -13.64 4.86
N ALA A 94 2.08 -13.92 3.77
CA ALA A 94 1.97 -12.93 2.70
C ALA A 94 1.08 -11.76 3.17
N LEU A 95 1.36 -10.54 2.69
CA LEU A 95 0.53 -9.38 2.98
C LEU A 95 0.29 -8.57 1.72
N ALA A 96 -0.98 -8.34 1.37
CA ALA A 96 -1.41 -7.39 0.35
C ALA A 96 -2.07 -6.19 1.02
N LYS A 97 -1.62 -4.96 0.72
CA LYS A 97 -2.33 -3.72 1.10
C LYS A 97 -2.77 -2.98 -0.14
N VAL A 98 -4.01 -2.51 -0.14
CA VAL A 98 -4.60 -1.72 -1.23
C VAL A 98 -5.22 -0.46 -0.68
N ASN A 99 -4.85 0.67 -1.26
CA ASN A 99 -5.46 1.97 -1.01
C ASN A 99 -6.25 2.39 -2.24
N LEU A 100 -7.44 2.96 -2.02
CA LEU A 100 -8.35 3.37 -3.08
C LEU A 100 -8.89 4.77 -2.79
N SER A 101 -8.90 5.63 -3.79
CA SER A 101 -9.47 6.97 -3.74
C SER A 101 -10.44 7.15 -4.89
N LEU A 102 -11.70 7.40 -4.58
CA LEU A 102 -12.76 7.73 -5.53
C LEU A 102 -13.05 9.22 -5.41
N PHE A 103 -13.14 9.95 -6.51
CA PHE A 103 -13.39 11.38 -6.47
C PHE A 103 -14.31 11.87 -7.58
N ALA A 104 -15.00 12.97 -7.27
CA ALA A 104 -15.90 13.69 -8.17
C ALA A 104 -15.53 15.18 -8.17
N ASP A 105 -15.05 15.67 -9.32
CA ASP A 105 -14.86 17.08 -9.64
C ASP A 105 -16.21 17.72 -9.99
N LEU A 106 -16.96 18.12 -8.96
CA LEU A 106 -18.29 18.73 -9.07
C LEU A 106 -18.27 19.98 -9.95
N GLY A 107 -17.16 20.72 -9.96
CA GLY A 107 -16.97 21.89 -10.82
C GLY A 107 -16.99 21.57 -12.32
N ARG A 108 -16.70 20.33 -12.71
CA ARG A 108 -16.73 19.86 -14.11
C ARG A 108 -18.10 19.30 -14.51
N MET A 109 -19.10 19.39 -13.63
CA MET A 109 -20.46 18.88 -13.86
C MET A 109 -21.43 20.03 -14.17
N PRO A 110 -21.76 20.31 -15.46
CA PRO A 110 -22.56 21.48 -15.84
C PRO A 110 -23.95 21.51 -15.19
N LYS A 111 -24.58 20.34 -14.98
CA LYS A 111 -25.88 20.24 -14.33
C LYS A 111 -25.84 20.74 -12.87
N LEU A 112 -24.75 20.49 -12.14
CA LEU A 112 -24.60 20.93 -10.75
C LEU A 112 -24.18 22.40 -10.66
N THR A 113 -23.22 22.83 -11.48
CA THR A 113 -22.71 24.21 -11.44
C THR A 113 -23.72 25.24 -11.97
N LYS A 114 -24.66 24.83 -12.83
CA LYS A 114 -25.80 25.67 -13.25
C LYS A 114 -26.84 25.82 -12.13
N LYS A 115 -27.07 24.78 -11.33
CA LYS A 115 -28.00 24.84 -10.17
C LYS A 115 -27.43 25.66 -9.02
N ALA A 116 -26.14 25.49 -8.72
CA ALA A 116 -25.48 26.25 -7.67
C ALA A 116 -24.03 26.59 -8.08
N LYS A 117 -23.72 27.89 -8.17
CA LYS A 117 -22.36 28.38 -8.46
C LYS A 117 -21.34 27.92 -7.40
N PHE A 118 -21.80 27.59 -6.19
CA PHE A 118 -20.99 27.02 -5.12
C PHE A 118 -20.17 25.79 -5.57
N PHE A 119 -20.67 24.94 -6.46
CA PHE A 119 -19.94 23.74 -6.88
C PHE A 119 -18.79 24.00 -7.87
N LYS A 120 -18.66 25.20 -8.43
CA LYS A 120 -17.49 25.56 -9.24
C LYS A 120 -16.22 25.45 -8.40
N GLY A 121 -15.16 24.83 -8.94
CA GLY A 121 -13.92 24.61 -8.19
C GLY A 121 -14.05 23.66 -6.98
N SER A 122 -15.15 22.88 -6.87
CA SER A 122 -15.35 21.91 -5.79
C SER A 122 -15.00 20.48 -6.22
N ARG A 123 -14.42 19.70 -5.31
CA ARG A 123 -14.18 18.26 -5.43
C ARG A 123 -14.65 17.54 -4.15
N LEU A 124 -15.34 16.42 -4.33
CA LEU A 124 -15.64 15.46 -3.27
C LEU A 124 -14.78 14.21 -3.48
N ALA A 125 -14.24 13.62 -2.42
CA ALA A 125 -13.52 12.35 -2.50
C ALA A 125 -13.86 11.43 -1.33
N LEU A 126 -13.88 10.12 -1.62
CA LEU A 126 -14.00 9.02 -0.68
C LEU A 126 -12.70 8.20 -0.76
N GLN A 127 -12.04 8.01 0.38
CA GLN A 127 -10.72 7.41 0.48
C GLN A 127 -10.79 6.19 1.38
N PHE A 128 -10.12 5.12 0.95
CA PHE A 128 -9.96 3.87 1.68
C PHE A 128 -8.47 3.60 1.82
N GLU A 129 -7.96 3.63 3.05
CA GLU A 129 -6.64 3.12 3.39
C GLU A 129 -6.81 1.68 3.87
N ASN A 130 -6.02 0.75 3.33
CA ASN A 130 -6.16 -0.68 3.60
C ASN A 130 -7.59 -1.20 3.34
N LEU A 131 -8.03 -1.12 2.08
CA LEU A 131 -9.38 -1.46 1.61
C LEU A 131 -9.89 -2.82 2.13
N PHE A 132 -9.00 -3.81 2.24
CA PHE A 132 -9.34 -5.17 2.66
C PHE A 132 -9.12 -5.45 4.15
N ASP A 133 -8.73 -4.44 4.95
CA ASP A 133 -8.37 -4.60 6.36
C ASP A 133 -7.31 -5.70 6.58
N ALA A 134 -6.35 -5.78 5.65
CA ALA A 134 -5.32 -6.81 5.65
C ALA A 134 -4.24 -6.47 6.68
N ARG A 135 -3.85 -7.47 7.47
CA ARG A 135 -2.80 -7.35 8.50
C ARG A 135 -1.84 -8.53 8.42
N GLN A 136 -0.58 -8.25 8.70
CA GLN A 136 0.48 -9.25 8.66
C GLN A 136 0.22 -10.32 9.73
N LYS A 137 -0.04 -11.56 9.32
CA LYS A 137 -0.06 -12.68 10.26
C LYS A 137 1.38 -13.11 10.53
N VAL A 138 1.76 -13.20 11.80
CA VAL A 138 3.07 -13.69 12.22
C VAL A 138 2.85 -14.84 13.19
N THR A 139 3.47 -15.99 12.94
CA THR A 139 3.36 -17.16 13.82
C THR A 139 4.74 -17.64 14.26
N ASP A 140 4.84 -18.12 15.49
CA ASP A 140 6.03 -18.82 15.97
C ASP A 140 6.10 -20.28 15.48
N ALA A 141 7.09 -21.02 15.97
CA ALA A 141 7.26 -22.45 15.70
C ALA A 141 6.09 -23.34 16.15
N SER A 142 5.31 -22.90 17.15
CA SER A 142 4.09 -23.60 17.60
C SER A 142 2.86 -23.31 16.73
N GLY A 143 2.97 -22.33 15.83
CA GLY A 143 1.85 -21.83 15.02
C GLY A 143 1.01 -20.76 15.72
N SER A 144 1.37 -20.39 16.95
CA SER A 144 0.72 -19.34 17.72
C SER A 144 1.21 -17.95 17.28
N VAL A 145 0.38 -16.92 17.44
CA VAL A 145 0.78 -15.53 17.20
C VAL A 145 1.42 -14.99 18.48
N PRO A 146 2.72 -14.64 18.48
CA PRO A 146 3.36 -14.11 19.69
C PRO A 146 2.77 -12.75 20.08
N LEU A 147 2.83 -12.42 21.37
CA LEU A 147 2.22 -11.20 21.90
C LEU A 147 2.68 -9.92 21.19
N SER A 148 3.98 -9.80 20.87
CA SER A 148 4.53 -8.62 20.18
C SER A 148 4.07 -8.48 18.72
N TYR A 149 3.51 -9.54 18.13
CA TYR A 149 3.05 -9.56 16.74
C TYR A 149 1.54 -9.74 16.61
N GLN A 150 0.79 -9.42 17.68
CA GLN A 150 -0.66 -9.38 17.57
C GLN A 150 -1.07 -8.35 16.50
N PRO A 151 -2.12 -8.63 15.69
CA PRO A 151 -2.49 -7.79 14.56
C PRO A 151 -2.73 -6.32 14.92
N ASP A 152 -3.27 -6.04 16.10
CA ASP A 152 -3.53 -4.68 16.59
C ASP A 152 -2.25 -3.93 17.02
N TYR A 153 -1.17 -4.64 17.40
CA TYR A 153 0.12 -3.99 17.67
C TYR A 153 0.90 -3.68 16.40
N LEU A 154 0.73 -4.50 15.35
CA LEU A 154 1.39 -4.28 14.06
C LEU A 154 0.69 -3.22 13.21
N ASP A 155 -0.65 -3.20 13.22
CA ASP A 155 -1.45 -2.23 12.50
C ASP A 155 -2.70 -1.86 13.33
N PRO A 156 -2.60 -0.89 14.26
CA PRO A 156 -3.69 -0.53 15.15
C PRO A 156 -4.85 0.17 14.43
N ARG A 157 -4.60 0.77 13.27
CA ARG A 157 -5.62 1.50 12.51
C ARG A 157 -6.42 0.57 11.62
N GLY A 158 -5.78 -0.47 11.06
CA GLY A 158 -6.42 -1.38 10.12
C GLY A 158 -6.97 -0.63 8.91
N ARG A 159 -8.23 -0.88 8.55
CA ARG A 159 -8.94 -0.13 7.49
C ARG A 159 -9.42 1.24 7.96
N VAL A 160 -9.13 2.26 7.17
CA VAL A 160 -9.60 3.63 7.40
C VAL A 160 -10.43 4.12 6.22
N VAL A 161 -11.58 4.73 6.50
CA VAL A 161 -12.45 5.34 5.50
C VAL A 161 -12.51 6.84 5.75
N GLY A 162 -12.16 7.64 4.74
CA GLY A 162 -12.13 9.10 4.80
C GLY A 162 -13.04 9.72 3.75
N ILE A 163 -13.69 10.83 4.11
CA ILE A 163 -14.45 11.67 3.18
C ILE A 163 -13.82 13.05 3.21
N SER A 164 -13.55 13.63 2.04
CA SER A 164 -13.02 14.99 1.93
C SER A 164 -13.80 15.82 0.91
N PHE A 165 -14.03 17.08 1.26
CA PHE A 165 -14.58 18.08 0.37
C PHE A 165 -13.57 19.22 0.22
N ARG A 166 -13.17 19.53 -1.01
CA ARG A 166 -12.22 20.61 -1.33
C ARG A 166 -12.91 21.66 -2.17
N LYS A 167 -12.71 22.94 -1.82
CA LYS A 167 -13.22 24.11 -2.54
C LYS A 167 -12.07 25.08 -2.88
N LEU A 168 -11.97 25.46 -4.15
CA LEU A 168 -11.09 26.54 -4.62
C LEU A 168 -11.94 27.80 -4.84
N PHE A 169 -11.44 28.93 -4.34
CA PHE A 169 -12.09 30.25 -4.41
C PHE A 169 -11.59 31.05 -5.62
#